data_AF-A0A0D7AXR3-F1
#
_entry.id   AF-A0A0D7AXR3-F1
#
_cell.length_a   1.000
_cell.length_b   1.000
_cell.length_c   1.000
_cell.angle_alpha   90.00
_cell.angle_beta   90.00
_cell.angle_gamma   90.00
#
_symmetry.space_group_name_H-M   'P 1'
#
loop_
_entity.id
_entity.type
_entity.pdbx_description
1 polymer ?
#
loop_
_entity_poly.entity_id
_entity_poly.type
_entity_poly.pdbx_seq_one_letter_code
_entity_poly.pdbx_strand_id
1 'polypeptide(L)'
;MSFFARQSFRAASRISGPSTALRIRAVQQSSRIPQRQISTTPSRSLSAPPPPSIPSFASTVGRKPGLIPFLLFKKDGNPRNKLKGAFAVGSIALLGGVFSTLADWIEEQESQAILAWNLVQAYRIDLHFSHVDFEKFRDAAEYYRDLVYVLLVNEHNLTQTEVEDIFEAIIHDAEGHQGAEKEALFGLFVSTSAEMRKTLEICDEIGLGPVETALRVVKLLNKSLHDLEEIVKDENLSRVALMLNEEALGRFEEFDVVR
;
A
#
# COMPACT_ATOMS: atom_id res chain seq x y z
N MET A 1 25.04 -44.69 -24.29
CA MET A 1 24.59 -44.70 -25.70
C MET A 1 23.60 -43.57 -25.88
N SER A 2 23.85 -42.70 -26.87
CA SER A 2 22.91 -41.81 -27.61
C SER A 2 21.98 -40.89 -26.80
N PHE A 3 22.26 -39.58 -26.74
CA PHE A 3 21.96 -38.51 -27.74
C PHE A 3 20.63 -37.83 -27.44
N PHE A 4 20.68 -36.52 -27.15
CA PHE A 4 19.76 -35.42 -27.51
C PHE A 4 19.95 -34.26 -26.51
N ALA A 5 19.81 -33.00 -26.87
CA ALA A 5 20.47 -32.21 -27.89
C ALA A 5 20.46 -30.77 -27.33
N ARG A 6 21.60 -30.08 -27.37
CA ARG A 6 21.67 -28.65 -27.08
C ARG A 6 20.94 -27.88 -28.19
N GLN A 7 20.00 -27.01 -27.84
CA GLN A 7 19.60 -25.90 -28.70
C GLN A 7 19.85 -24.56 -28.00
N SER A 8 20.90 -23.93 -28.49
CA SER A 8 21.19 -22.51 -28.44
C SER A 8 20.23 -21.74 -29.35
N PHE A 9 19.61 -20.67 -28.85
CA PHE A 9 19.06 -19.62 -29.70
C PHE A 9 19.69 -18.25 -29.39
N ARG A 10 20.08 -17.61 -30.49
CA ARG A 10 20.83 -16.36 -30.61
C ARG A 10 19.96 -15.14 -30.35
N ALA A 11 20.67 -14.10 -29.93
CA ALA A 11 20.30 -12.69 -29.93
C ALA A 11 19.62 -12.20 -31.21
N ALA A 12 18.70 -11.25 -31.04
CA ALA A 12 18.34 -10.25 -32.05
C ALA A 12 18.09 -8.90 -31.37
N SER A 13 19.02 -7.98 -31.60
CA SER A 13 18.91 -6.54 -31.39
C SER A 13 18.19 -5.88 -32.58
N ARG A 14 17.29 -4.91 -32.31
CA ARG A 14 16.77 -3.84 -33.20
C ARG A 14 15.90 -2.93 -32.32
N ILE A 15 16.36 -1.75 -31.89
CA ILE A 15 16.33 -0.45 -32.60
C ILE A 15 15.02 -0.22 -33.38
N SER A 16 14.09 0.55 -32.79
CA SER A 16 13.42 1.67 -33.47
C SER A 16 12.57 2.45 -32.46
N GLY A 17 12.93 3.72 -32.23
CA GLY A 17 12.03 4.68 -31.58
C GLY A 17 10.85 5.04 -32.49
N PRO A 18 9.86 5.76 -31.95
CA PRO A 18 9.71 7.13 -32.44
C PRO A 18 9.60 8.16 -31.32
N SER A 19 10.26 9.28 -31.60
CA SER A 19 10.15 10.56 -30.94
C SER A 19 8.74 11.11 -31.11
N THR A 20 8.02 11.36 -30.01
CA THR A 20 6.75 12.09 -30.05
C THR A 20 6.91 13.41 -29.31
N ALA A 21 6.85 14.46 -30.12
CA ALA A 21 7.15 15.83 -29.78
C ALA A 21 6.25 16.41 -28.69
N LEU A 22 6.90 17.11 -27.77
CA LEU A 22 6.36 18.18 -26.93
C LEU A 22 5.49 19.13 -27.75
N ARG A 23 4.20 19.20 -27.42
CA ARG A 23 3.29 20.24 -27.92
C ARG A 23 2.90 21.16 -26.78
N ILE A 24 3.79 22.11 -26.51
CA ILE A 24 3.56 23.26 -25.64
C ILE A 24 2.51 24.14 -26.34
N ARG A 25 1.27 24.13 -25.85
CA ARG A 25 0.26 25.14 -26.20
C ARG A 25 0.35 26.27 -25.20
N ALA A 26 1.07 27.32 -25.60
CA ALA A 26 0.94 28.65 -25.03
C ALA A 26 -0.43 29.21 -25.43
N VAL A 27 -1.35 29.37 -24.47
CA VAL A 27 -2.58 30.14 -24.65
C VAL A 27 -2.38 31.51 -24.02
N GLN A 28 -1.97 32.41 -24.90
CA GLN A 28 -2.34 33.82 -25.02
C GLN A 28 -2.91 34.50 -23.76
N GLN A 29 -2.05 35.32 -23.17
CA GLN A 29 -2.37 36.43 -22.29
C GLN A 29 -3.33 37.41 -22.99
N SER A 30 -4.53 37.58 -22.45
CA SER A 30 -5.41 38.70 -22.79
C SER A 30 -5.06 39.89 -21.88
N SER A 31 -4.26 40.80 -22.41
CA SER A 31 -3.94 42.10 -21.82
C SER A 31 -5.18 43.00 -21.87
N ARG A 32 -5.91 43.09 -20.75
CA ARG A 32 -6.94 44.13 -20.58
C ARG A 32 -6.27 45.48 -20.35
N ILE A 33 -6.59 46.37 -21.28
CA ILE A 33 -6.32 47.80 -21.31
C ILE A 33 -6.72 48.46 -19.98
N PRO A 34 -5.84 49.23 -19.32
CA PRO A 34 -6.24 50.09 -18.21
C PRO A 34 -6.96 51.33 -18.75
N GLN A 35 -8.27 51.43 -18.48
CA GLN A 35 -9.01 52.67 -18.68
C GLN A 35 -8.53 53.72 -17.68
N ARG A 36 -7.89 54.73 -18.25
CA ARG A 36 -7.50 56.00 -17.66
C ARG A 36 -8.79 56.74 -17.24
N GLN A 37 -9.19 56.63 -15.96
CA GLN A 37 -10.24 57.50 -15.43
C GLN A 37 -9.63 58.82 -14.98
N ILE A 38 -10.24 59.86 -15.53
CA ILE A 38 -9.87 61.25 -15.47
C ILE A 38 -10.14 61.78 -14.06
N SER A 39 -9.17 62.51 -13.56
CA SER A 39 -9.23 63.39 -12.39
C SER A 39 -10.47 64.27 -12.38
N THR A 40 -11.28 64.14 -11.34
CA THR A 40 -12.20 65.19 -10.88
C THR A 40 -11.78 65.61 -9.48
N THR A 41 -11.13 66.77 -9.41
CA THR A 41 -10.90 67.56 -8.20
C THR A 41 -12.23 68.09 -7.64
N PRO A 42 -12.57 67.83 -6.36
CA PRO A 42 -13.47 68.67 -5.60
C PRO A 42 -12.66 69.60 -4.69
N SER A 43 -12.68 70.88 -5.06
CA SER A 43 -12.80 72.05 -4.17
C SER A 43 -12.44 71.87 -2.68
N ARG A 44 -11.35 72.55 -2.28
CA ARG A 44 -11.07 72.97 -0.90
C ARG A 44 -12.31 73.66 -0.29
N SER A 45 -12.95 72.99 0.66
CA SER A 45 -13.77 73.62 1.68
C SER A 45 -12.93 73.66 2.96
N LEU A 46 -12.55 74.87 3.38
CA LEU A 46 -11.98 75.14 4.69
C LEU A 46 -13.10 75.04 5.72
N SER A 47 -13.27 73.85 6.29
CA SER A 47 -14.07 73.63 7.50
C SER A 47 -13.16 73.08 8.59
N ALA A 48 -13.42 73.57 9.80
CA ALA A 48 -12.68 73.40 11.04
C ALA A 48 -12.19 71.95 11.31
N PRO A 49 -11.12 71.78 12.11
CA PRO A 49 -10.66 70.46 12.53
C PRO A 49 -11.80 69.72 13.25
N PRO A 50 -12.11 68.46 12.88
CA PRO A 50 -13.04 67.65 13.65
C PRO A 50 -12.47 67.45 15.07
N PRO A 51 -13.33 67.37 16.11
CA PRO A 51 -12.87 67.04 17.46
C PRO A 51 -12.10 65.72 17.43
N PRO A 52 -11.11 65.52 18.32
CA PRO A 52 -10.40 64.25 18.40
C PRO A 52 -11.42 63.15 18.65
N SER A 53 -11.65 62.32 17.63
CA SER A 53 -12.43 61.10 17.78
C SER A 53 -11.68 60.25 18.80
N ILE A 54 -12.25 60.19 20.00
CA ILE A 54 -11.90 59.20 21.03
C ILE A 54 -11.77 57.86 20.29
N PRO A 55 -10.66 57.11 20.43
CA PRO A 55 -10.54 55.81 19.79
C PRO A 55 -11.75 54.99 20.23
N SER A 56 -12.63 54.71 19.26
CA SER A 56 -13.78 53.86 19.48
C SER A 56 -13.27 52.50 19.91
N PHE A 57 -13.29 52.25 21.22
CA PHE A 57 -13.15 50.92 21.82
C PHE A 57 -14.34 50.01 21.46
N ALA A 58 -15.25 50.45 20.58
CA ALA A 58 -16.26 49.56 20.02
C ALA A 58 -15.60 48.65 18.97
N SER A 59 -15.65 47.35 19.27
CA SER A 59 -15.34 46.24 18.36
C SER A 59 -13.93 45.65 18.42
N THR A 60 -13.38 45.48 19.62
CA THR A 60 -12.71 44.20 19.93
C THR A 60 -13.74 43.24 20.51
N VAL A 61 -14.75 42.88 19.70
CA VAL A 61 -15.43 41.60 19.95
C VAL A 61 -14.37 40.55 19.66
N GLY A 62 -13.79 40.02 20.74
CA GLY A 62 -12.77 38.97 20.68
C GLY A 62 -13.24 37.88 19.73
N ARG A 63 -12.50 37.69 18.63
CA ARG A 63 -12.75 36.58 17.72
C ARG A 63 -12.68 35.29 18.54
N LYS A 64 -13.66 34.39 18.37
CA LYS A 64 -13.44 33.01 18.81
C LYS A 64 -12.20 32.49 18.06
N PRO A 65 -11.17 31.98 18.77
CA PRO A 65 -9.99 31.46 18.10
C PRO A 65 -10.39 30.31 17.17
N GLY A 66 -9.97 30.38 15.90
CA GLY A 66 -10.29 29.37 14.91
C GLY A 66 -9.97 29.79 13.48
N LEU A 67 -9.59 28.83 12.64
CA LEU A 67 -9.30 29.01 11.21
C LEU A 67 -10.52 29.53 10.42
N ILE A 68 -11.72 29.07 10.80
CA ILE A 68 -12.98 29.40 10.14
C ILE A 68 -13.32 30.89 10.26
N PRO A 69 -13.33 31.51 11.46
CA PRO A 69 -13.57 32.95 11.58
C PRO A 69 -12.46 33.81 10.96
N PHE A 70 -11.23 33.31 10.87
CA PHE A 70 -10.13 33.99 10.17
C PHE A 70 -10.34 34.07 8.64
N LEU A 71 -10.83 32.98 8.03
CA LEU A 71 -11.06 32.91 6.59
C LEU A 71 -12.33 33.68 6.15
N LEU A 72 -13.40 33.62 6.95
CA LEU A 72 -14.70 34.17 6.58
C LEU A 72 -14.91 35.66 6.91
N PHE A 73 -14.16 36.22 7.88
CA PHE A 73 -14.41 37.58 8.39
C PHE A 73 -13.16 38.49 8.31
N LYS A 74 -13.38 39.77 7.96
CA LYS A 74 -12.34 40.82 8.01
C LYS A 74 -11.92 41.09 9.45
N LYS A 75 -10.78 41.76 9.64
CA LYS A 75 -10.26 42.16 10.97
C LYS A 75 -11.32 42.90 11.80
N ASP A 76 -12.16 43.67 11.12
CA ASP A 76 -13.24 44.49 11.69
C ASP A 76 -14.54 43.70 11.99
N GLY A 77 -14.53 42.37 11.89
CA GLY A 77 -15.69 41.51 12.17
C GLY A 77 -16.74 41.43 11.03
N ASN A 78 -16.66 42.31 10.04
CA ASN A 78 -17.54 42.24 8.85
C ASN A 78 -17.19 41.03 7.97
N PRO A 79 -18.18 40.30 7.40
CA PRO A 79 -17.93 39.17 6.52
C PRO A 79 -17.09 39.63 5.30
N ARG A 80 -15.99 38.93 5.00
CA ARG A 80 -15.35 39.04 3.69
C ARG A 80 -16.39 38.60 2.64
N ASN A 81 -16.39 39.20 1.44
CA ASN A 81 -17.35 38.89 0.37
C ASN A 81 -17.70 37.39 0.39
N LYS A 82 -18.99 37.06 0.55
CA LYS A 82 -19.47 35.68 0.75
C LYS A 82 -18.88 34.71 -0.28
N LEU A 83 -18.67 35.19 -1.51
CA LEU A 83 -18.00 34.48 -2.60
C LEU A 83 -16.55 34.07 -2.31
N LYS A 84 -15.75 34.95 -1.69
CA LYS A 84 -14.35 34.67 -1.33
C LYS A 84 -14.24 33.71 -0.15
N GLY A 85 -15.18 33.80 0.80
CA GLY A 85 -15.29 32.84 1.91
C GLY A 85 -15.71 31.45 1.43
N ALA A 86 -16.71 31.37 0.56
CA ALA A 86 -17.14 30.12 -0.09
C ALA A 86 -16.03 29.53 -0.97
N PHE A 87 -15.26 30.35 -1.70
CA PHE A 87 -14.10 29.89 -2.44
C PHE A 87 -13.01 29.33 -1.53
N ALA A 88 -12.72 29.97 -0.40
CA ALA A 88 -11.73 29.48 0.56
C ALA A 88 -12.15 28.15 1.20
N VAL A 89 -13.41 28.06 1.69
CA VAL A 89 -13.95 26.82 2.27
C VAL A 89 -14.05 25.72 1.21
N GLY A 90 -14.52 26.04 0.00
CA GLY A 90 -14.58 25.11 -1.12
C GLY A 90 -13.21 24.63 -1.56
N SER A 91 -12.20 25.49 -1.58
CA SER A 91 -10.82 25.10 -1.90
C SER A 91 -10.23 24.18 -0.83
N ILE A 92 -10.49 24.44 0.45
CA ILE A 92 -10.05 23.56 1.55
C ILE A 92 -10.75 22.21 1.49
N ALA A 93 -12.06 22.19 1.23
CA ALA A 93 -12.81 20.94 1.08
C ALA A 93 -12.33 20.13 -0.14
N LEU A 94 -12.05 20.79 -1.27
CA LEU A 94 -11.55 20.14 -2.47
C LEU A 94 -10.12 19.60 -2.26
N LEU A 95 -9.23 20.39 -1.64
CA LEU A 95 -7.91 19.91 -1.24
C LEU A 95 -8.02 18.73 -0.29
N GLY A 96 -8.85 18.81 0.75
CA GLY A 96 -9.08 17.72 1.70
C GLY A 96 -9.55 16.45 1.02
N GLY A 97 -10.50 16.55 0.09
CA GLY A 97 -10.98 15.42 -0.70
C GLY A 97 -9.92 14.83 -1.63
N VAL A 98 -9.08 15.65 -2.26
CA VAL A 98 -7.96 15.16 -3.08
C VAL A 98 -6.92 14.43 -2.22
N PHE A 99 -6.61 14.96 -1.04
CA PHE A 99 -5.68 14.31 -0.11
C PHE A 99 -6.23 12.98 0.42
N SER A 100 -7.52 12.86 0.71
CA SER A 100 -8.09 11.56 1.14
C SER A 100 -8.00 10.53 0.02
N THR A 101 -8.42 10.89 -1.21
CA THR A 101 -8.31 9.96 -2.35
C THR A 101 -6.88 9.57 -2.68
N LEU A 102 -5.92 10.48 -2.43
CA LEU A 102 -4.50 10.19 -2.63
C LEU A 102 -3.98 9.24 -1.55
N ALA A 103 -4.44 9.38 -0.31
CA ALA A 103 -4.12 8.47 0.79
C ALA A 103 -4.65 7.05 0.47
N ASP A 104 -5.92 6.93 0.07
CA ASP A 104 -6.52 5.64 -0.33
C ASP A 104 -5.75 5.02 -1.51
N TRP A 105 -5.35 5.84 -2.49
CA TRP A 105 -4.56 5.36 -3.62
C TRP A 105 -3.15 4.90 -3.23
N ILE A 106 -2.51 5.56 -2.26
CA ILE A 106 -1.19 5.14 -1.74
C ILE A 106 -1.31 3.80 -1.02
N GLU A 107 -2.32 3.64 -0.16
CA GLU A 107 -2.58 2.40 0.56
C GLU A 107 -2.84 1.22 -0.39
N GLU A 108 -3.61 1.46 -1.46
CA GLU A 108 -3.83 0.50 -2.53
C GLU A 108 -2.52 0.12 -3.26
N GLN A 109 -1.66 1.10 -3.57
CA GLN A 109 -0.37 0.84 -4.21
C GLN A 109 0.61 0.07 -3.30
N GLU A 110 0.61 0.36 -2.00
CA GLU A 110 1.40 -0.38 -1.01
C GLU A 110 0.93 -1.84 -0.94
N SER A 111 -0.38 -2.07 -0.89
CA SER A 111 -0.97 -3.41 -0.89
C SER A 111 -0.61 -4.20 -2.14
N GLN A 112 -0.72 -3.59 -3.33
CA GLN A 112 -0.30 -4.22 -4.59
C GLN A 112 1.20 -4.51 -4.63
N ALA A 113 2.03 -3.64 -4.07
CA ALA A 113 3.48 -3.86 -4.01
C ALA A 113 3.83 -5.04 -3.10
N ILE A 114 3.16 -5.19 -1.95
CA ILE A 114 3.33 -6.34 -1.04
C ILE A 114 2.93 -7.63 -1.75
N LEU A 115 1.77 -7.66 -2.40
CA LEU A 115 1.31 -8.82 -3.18
C LEU A 115 2.30 -9.20 -4.29
N ALA A 116 2.76 -8.22 -5.06
CA ALA A 116 3.75 -8.46 -6.12
C ALA A 116 5.07 -9.01 -5.55
N TRP A 117 5.52 -8.51 -4.39
CA TRP A 117 6.72 -8.99 -3.73
C TRP A 117 6.57 -10.43 -3.22
N ASN A 118 5.43 -10.75 -2.58
CA ASN A 118 5.09 -12.12 -2.16
C ASN A 118 5.13 -13.09 -3.34
N LEU A 119 4.56 -12.70 -4.49
CA LEU A 119 4.58 -13.51 -5.70
C LEU A 119 6.00 -13.73 -6.24
N VAL A 120 6.80 -12.66 -6.35
CA VAL A 120 8.18 -12.76 -6.84
C VAL A 120 9.01 -13.70 -5.98
N GLN A 121 8.83 -13.64 -4.66
CA GLN A 121 9.55 -14.52 -3.75
C GLN A 121 9.05 -15.96 -3.83
N ALA A 122 7.74 -16.18 -3.95
CA ALA A 122 7.19 -17.52 -4.17
C ALA A 122 7.80 -18.17 -5.41
N TYR A 123 7.87 -17.46 -6.54
CA TYR A 123 8.56 -17.96 -7.75
C TYR A 123 10.04 -18.21 -7.49
N ARG A 124 10.73 -17.30 -6.79
CA ARG A 124 12.16 -17.44 -6.49
C ARG A 124 12.44 -18.71 -5.66
N ILE A 125 11.59 -19.01 -4.69
CA ILE A 125 11.71 -20.21 -3.85
C ILE A 125 11.34 -21.45 -4.67
N ASP A 126 10.30 -21.38 -5.49
CA ASP A 126 9.86 -22.48 -6.35
C ASP A 126 10.91 -22.94 -7.37
N LEU A 127 11.83 -22.06 -7.80
CA LEU A 127 13.00 -22.46 -8.59
C LEU A 127 13.84 -23.55 -7.91
N HIS A 128 13.82 -23.61 -6.58
CA HIS A 128 14.54 -24.60 -5.79
C HIS A 128 13.74 -25.87 -5.52
N PHE A 129 12.43 -25.91 -5.81
CA PHE A 129 11.53 -27.04 -5.50
C PHE A 129 12.10 -28.38 -6.00
N SER A 130 12.64 -28.41 -7.21
CA SER A 130 13.19 -29.65 -7.82
C SER A 130 14.44 -30.22 -7.12
N HIS A 131 15.07 -29.43 -6.25
CA HIS A 131 16.26 -29.80 -5.49
C HIS A 131 15.95 -30.18 -4.04
N VAL A 132 14.72 -29.97 -3.58
CA VAL A 132 14.29 -30.28 -2.21
C VAL A 132 13.90 -31.76 -2.12
N ASP A 133 14.41 -32.43 -1.09
CA ASP A 133 14.06 -33.81 -0.78
C ASP A 133 12.83 -33.84 0.15
N PHE A 134 11.65 -33.92 -0.45
CA PHE A 134 10.38 -34.03 0.27
C PHE A 134 10.17 -35.39 0.95
N GLU A 135 11.17 -36.28 0.99
CA GLU A 135 11.18 -37.45 1.88
C GLU A 135 11.78 -37.12 3.26
N LYS A 136 12.56 -36.04 3.37
CA LYS A 136 13.12 -35.57 4.64
C LYS A 136 12.27 -34.47 5.26
N PHE A 137 11.91 -34.67 6.52
CA PHE A 137 11.13 -33.71 7.30
C PHE A 137 11.76 -32.32 7.34
N ARG A 138 13.06 -32.24 7.66
CA ARG A 138 13.79 -30.98 7.78
C ARG A 138 13.83 -30.21 6.46
N ASP A 139 14.16 -30.88 5.36
CA ASP A 139 14.23 -30.26 4.03
C ASP A 139 12.85 -29.71 3.60
N ALA A 140 11.76 -30.44 3.89
CA ALA A 140 10.39 -29.98 3.63
C ALA A 140 9.99 -28.78 4.52
N ALA A 141 10.38 -28.81 5.80
CA ALA A 141 10.09 -27.73 6.75
C ALA A 141 10.85 -26.44 6.42
N GLU A 142 12.13 -26.54 6.04
CA GLU A 142 12.95 -25.40 5.61
C GLU A 142 12.39 -24.76 4.33
N TYR A 143 11.97 -25.58 3.35
CA TYR A 143 11.33 -25.06 2.15
C TYR A 143 10.00 -24.36 2.46
N TYR A 144 9.17 -24.95 3.33
CA TYR A 144 7.92 -24.33 3.77
C TYR A 144 8.17 -23.03 4.53
N ARG A 145 9.14 -22.99 5.45
CA ARG A 145 9.58 -21.77 6.15
C ARG A 145 9.89 -20.67 5.15
N ASP A 146 10.70 -20.98 4.14
CA ASP A 146 11.11 -19.99 3.14
C ASP A 146 9.89 -19.46 2.36
N LEU A 147 8.90 -20.31 2.05
CA LEU A 147 7.64 -19.87 1.44
C LEU A 147 6.86 -18.89 2.30
N VAL A 148 6.66 -19.18 3.58
CA VAL A 148 5.88 -18.32 4.50
C VAL A 148 6.68 -17.13 5.01
N TYR A 149 8.01 -17.15 4.85
CA TYR A 149 8.94 -16.15 5.36
C TYR A 149 8.53 -14.72 5.01
N VAL A 150 8.15 -14.51 3.76
CA VAL A 150 7.85 -13.18 3.22
C VAL A 150 6.58 -12.62 3.83
N LEU A 151 5.60 -13.48 4.06
CA LEU A 151 4.34 -13.14 4.70
C LEU A 151 4.56 -12.83 6.18
N LEU A 152 5.31 -13.68 6.89
CA LEU A 152 5.68 -13.47 8.29
C LEU A 152 6.48 -12.19 8.53
N VAL A 153 7.43 -11.87 7.65
CA VAL A 153 8.28 -10.67 7.78
C VAL A 153 7.54 -9.39 7.38
N ASN A 154 6.83 -9.39 6.24
CA ASN A 154 6.23 -8.16 5.71
C ASN A 154 4.83 -7.88 6.26
N GLU A 155 4.03 -8.91 6.52
CA GLU A 155 2.65 -8.72 6.99
C GLU A 155 2.57 -8.77 8.52
N HIS A 156 3.35 -9.67 9.15
CA HIS A 156 3.34 -9.84 10.62
C HIS A 156 4.50 -9.14 11.33
N ASN A 157 5.33 -8.38 10.60
CA ASN A 157 6.47 -7.62 11.14
C ASN A 157 7.46 -8.46 11.96
N LEU A 158 7.57 -9.75 11.68
CA LEU A 158 8.59 -10.59 12.30
C LEU A 158 9.96 -10.28 11.72
N THR A 159 10.97 -10.32 12.57
CA THR A 159 12.36 -10.30 12.11
C THR A 159 12.73 -11.64 11.48
N GLN A 160 13.71 -11.61 10.57
CA GLN A 160 14.26 -12.82 9.97
C GLN A 160 14.63 -13.88 11.02
N THR A 161 15.32 -13.44 12.07
CA THR A 161 15.81 -14.32 13.14
C THR A 161 14.66 -14.94 13.92
N GLU A 162 13.58 -14.20 14.18
CA GLU A 162 12.40 -14.76 14.86
C GLU A 162 11.75 -15.88 14.04
N VAL A 163 11.62 -15.71 12.72
CA VAL A 163 11.06 -16.76 11.85
C VAL A 163 11.97 -18.00 11.84
N GLU A 164 13.27 -17.81 11.73
CA GLU A 164 14.26 -18.90 11.79
C GLU A 164 14.19 -19.65 13.13
N ASP A 165 14.17 -18.92 14.25
CA ASP A 165 14.11 -19.49 15.60
C ASP A 165 12.81 -20.27 15.83
N ILE A 166 11.66 -19.76 15.35
CA ILE A 166 10.37 -20.45 15.44
C ILE A 166 10.43 -21.78 14.69
N PHE A 167 10.92 -21.78 13.46
CA PHE A 167 10.98 -23.00 12.65
C PHE A 167 12.01 -24.00 13.17
N GLU A 168 13.16 -23.55 13.66
CA GLU A 168 14.11 -24.45 14.33
C GLU A 168 13.51 -25.06 15.60
N ALA A 169 12.72 -24.31 16.38
CA ALA A 169 12.01 -24.86 17.52
C ALA A 169 10.99 -25.94 17.10
N ILE A 170 10.18 -25.68 16.06
CA ILE A 170 9.23 -26.64 15.50
C ILE A 170 9.97 -27.89 15.02
N ILE A 171 11.06 -27.72 14.28
CA ILE A 171 11.82 -28.84 13.71
C ILE A 171 12.46 -29.68 14.82
N HIS A 172 13.10 -29.03 15.79
CA HIS A 172 13.73 -29.70 16.92
C HIS A 172 12.71 -30.46 17.76
N ASP A 173 11.54 -29.87 18.04
CA ASP A 173 10.48 -30.54 18.78
C ASP A 173 9.91 -31.75 18.02
N ALA A 174 9.63 -31.60 16.72
CA ALA A 174 9.14 -32.68 15.87
C ALA A 174 10.20 -33.78 15.60
N GLU A 175 11.49 -33.48 15.68
CA GLU A 175 12.57 -34.48 15.62
C GLU A 175 12.66 -35.29 16.91
N GLY A 176 12.40 -34.67 18.06
CA GLY A 176 12.35 -35.33 19.37
C GLY A 176 11.14 -36.26 19.57
N HIS A 177 10.04 -36.02 18.86
CA HIS A 177 8.80 -36.78 18.94
C HIS A 177 8.65 -37.75 17.76
N GLN A 178 8.44 -39.05 18.02
CA GLN A 178 7.93 -39.99 17.03
C GLN A 178 6.43 -40.15 17.24
N GLY A 179 5.61 -39.53 16.39
CA GLY A 179 4.15 -39.56 16.57
C GLY A 179 3.36 -38.90 15.45
N ALA A 180 2.03 -38.93 15.61
CA ALA A 180 1.06 -38.41 14.65
C ALA A 180 1.23 -36.90 14.36
N GLU A 181 1.76 -36.13 15.31
CA GLU A 181 2.01 -34.69 15.14
C GLU A 181 3.10 -34.41 14.11
N LYS A 182 4.24 -35.12 14.19
CA LYS A 182 5.29 -35.02 13.19
C LYS A 182 4.79 -35.39 11.79
N GLU A 183 3.99 -36.44 11.68
CA GLU A 183 3.41 -36.87 10.41
C GLU A 183 2.41 -35.83 9.87
N ALA A 184 1.62 -35.20 10.74
CA ALA A 184 0.72 -34.11 10.38
C ALA A 184 1.49 -32.86 9.89
N LEU A 185 2.54 -32.45 10.62
CA LEU A 185 3.41 -31.34 10.22
C LEU A 185 4.08 -31.63 8.87
N PHE A 186 4.64 -32.83 8.71
CA PHE A 186 5.27 -33.23 7.47
C PHE A 186 4.28 -33.22 6.30
N GLY A 187 3.09 -33.77 6.51
CA GLY A 187 2.01 -33.77 5.54
C GLY A 187 1.60 -32.35 5.15
N LEU A 188 1.51 -31.43 6.11
CA LEU A 188 1.21 -30.02 5.86
C LEU A 188 2.29 -29.34 5.02
N PHE A 189 3.57 -29.51 5.37
CA PHE A 189 4.68 -28.89 4.64
C PHE A 189 4.74 -29.39 3.19
N VAL A 190 4.64 -30.70 2.99
CA VAL A 190 4.68 -31.32 1.65
C VAL A 190 3.46 -30.91 0.82
N SER A 191 2.25 -30.99 1.39
CA SER A 191 1.02 -30.67 0.66
C SER A 191 0.96 -29.19 0.26
N THR A 192 1.30 -28.27 1.18
CA THR A 192 1.33 -26.84 0.88
C THR A 192 2.36 -26.51 -0.19
N SER A 193 3.55 -27.11 -0.09
CA SER A 193 4.61 -26.90 -1.09
C SER A 193 4.18 -27.36 -2.47
N ALA A 194 3.53 -28.53 -2.57
CA ALA A 194 3.00 -29.05 -3.83
C ALA A 194 1.84 -28.20 -4.37
N GLU A 195 0.94 -27.73 -3.51
CA GLU A 195 -0.16 -26.85 -3.89
C GLU A 195 0.33 -25.47 -4.34
N MET A 196 1.39 -24.94 -3.72
CA MET A 196 2.05 -23.70 -4.11
C MET A 196 2.60 -23.82 -5.53
N ARG A 197 3.41 -24.85 -5.79
CA ARG A 197 3.97 -25.10 -7.11
C ARG A 197 2.88 -25.23 -8.18
N LYS A 198 1.85 -26.02 -7.88
CA LYS A 198 0.70 -26.19 -8.78
C LYS A 198 -0.01 -24.85 -9.03
N THR A 199 -0.14 -24.00 -8.02
CA THR A 199 -0.76 -22.68 -8.16
C THR A 199 0.05 -21.79 -9.10
N LEU A 200 1.37 -21.78 -8.98
CA LEU A 200 2.27 -21.02 -9.85
C LEU A 200 2.22 -21.54 -11.30
N GLU A 201 2.26 -22.87 -11.49
CA GLU A 201 2.15 -23.50 -12.82
C GLU A 201 0.79 -23.22 -13.50
N ILE A 202 -0.32 -23.39 -12.79
CA ILE A 202 -1.67 -23.18 -13.34
C ILE A 202 -1.92 -21.71 -13.69
N CYS A 203 -1.40 -20.77 -12.90
CA CYS A 203 -1.60 -19.36 -13.16
C CYS A 203 -0.91 -18.92 -14.47
N ASP A 204 0.26 -19.48 -14.74
CA ASP A 204 0.96 -19.28 -16.02
C ASP A 204 0.17 -19.88 -17.20
N GLU A 205 -0.48 -21.04 -17.01
CA GLU A 205 -1.25 -21.72 -18.06
C GLU A 205 -2.59 -21.06 -18.40
N ILE A 206 -3.33 -20.59 -17.38
CA ILE A 206 -4.66 -19.98 -17.55
C ILE A 206 -4.54 -18.48 -17.90
N GLY A 207 -3.34 -17.91 -17.78
CA GLY A 207 -3.10 -16.49 -18.03
C GLY A 207 -3.76 -15.60 -16.98
N LEU A 208 -3.77 -16.03 -15.71
CA LEU A 208 -4.18 -15.16 -14.61
C LEU A 208 -3.25 -13.94 -14.56
N GLY A 209 -3.82 -12.80 -14.17
CA GLY A 209 -3.02 -11.62 -13.90
C GLY A 209 -2.13 -11.83 -12.67
N PRO A 210 -1.00 -11.12 -12.57
CA PRO A 210 -0.08 -11.24 -11.44
C PRO A 210 -0.73 -10.97 -10.08
N VAL A 211 -1.72 -10.07 -10.03
CA VAL A 211 -2.41 -9.72 -8.78
C VAL A 211 -3.28 -10.88 -8.29
N GLU A 212 -4.04 -11.50 -9.18
CA GLU A 212 -4.89 -12.64 -8.84
C GLU A 212 -4.07 -13.86 -8.42
N THR A 213 -2.92 -14.08 -9.07
CA THR A 213 -1.97 -15.12 -8.66
C THR A 213 -1.39 -14.82 -7.28
N ALA A 214 -0.93 -13.59 -7.03
CA ALA A 214 -0.41 -13.18 -5.74
C ALA A 214 -1.44 -13.38 -4.62
N LEU A 215 -2.69 -13.00 -4.84
CA LEU A 215 -3.78 -13.21 -3.88
C LEU A 215 -4.01 -14.69 -3.57
N ARG A 216 -3.94 -15.57 -4.58
CA ARG A 216 -4.06 -17.02 -4.36
C ARG A 216 -2.89 -17.58 -3.55
N VAL A 217 -1.67 -17.15 -3.85
CA VAL A 217 -0.45 -17.51 -3.12
C VAL A 217 -0.58 -17.10 -1.64
N VAL A 218 -0.95 -15.85 -1.38
CA VAL A 218 -1.13 -15.33 -0.02
C VAL A 218 -2.25 -16.07 0.72
N LYS A 219 -3.42 -16.27 0.08
CA LYS A 219 -4.53 -17.03 0.67
C LYS A 219 -4.12 -18.48 1.02
N LEU A 220 -3.34 -19.14 0.16
CA LEU A 220 -2.84 -20.49 0.40
C LEU A 220 -1.89 -20.53 1.62
N LEU A 221 -0.91 -19.62 1.67
CA LEU A 221 0.07 -19.56 2.77
C LEU A 221 -0.56 -19.17 4.10
N ASN A 222 -1.51 -18.23 4.09
CA ASN A 222 -2.25 -17.86 5.31
C ASN A 222 -3.07 -19.03 5.84
N LYS A 223 -3.75 -19.76 4.96
CA LYS A 223 -4.46 -20.97 5.36
C LYS A 223 -3.51 -22.02 5.95
N SER A 224 -2.37 -22.28 5.32
CA SER A 224 -1.43 -23.28 5.82
C SER A 224 -0.79 -22.88 7.15
N LEU A 225 -0.60 -21.58 7.41
CA LEU A 225 -0.14 -21.09 8.72
C LEU A 225 -1.18 -21.30 9.81
N HIS A 226 -2.47 -21.13 9.51
CA HIS A 226 -3.54 -21.47 10.44
C HIS A 226 -3.61 -22.99 10.68
N ASP A 227 -3.46 -23.81 9.64
CA ASP A 227 -3.40 -25.26 9.78
C ASP A 227 -2.16 -25.68 10.62
N LEU A 228 -1.03 -24.98 10.47
CA LEU A 228 0.19 -25.19 11.28
C LEU A 228 -0.06 -24.88 12.75
N GLU A 229 -0.74 -23.78 13.05
CA GLU A 229 -1.14 -23.40 14.40
C GLU A 229 -2.02 -24.46 15.07
N GLU A 230 -2.99 -25.03 14.34
CA GLU A 230 -3.86 -26.09 14.90
C GLU A 230 -3.08 -27.36 15.25
N ILE A 231 -2.03 -27.66 14.51
CA ILE A 231 -1.18 -28.83 14.75
C ILE A 231 -0.25 -28.57 15.94
N VAL A 232 0.42 -27.43 15.98
CA VAL A 232 1.39 -27.13 17.04
C VAL A 232 0.71 -26.49 18.24
N LYS A 233 0.45 -27.30 19.27
CA LYS A 233 -0.24 -26.88 20.50
C LYS A 233 0.64 -26.13 21.50
N ASP A 234 1.85 -25.74 21.09
CA ASP A 234 2.88 -25.23 22.01
C ASP A 234 2.71 -23.73 22.32
N GLU A 235 3.03 -23.33 23.56
CA GLU A 235 2.90 -21.94 24.04
C GLU A 235 3.76 -20.96 23.23
N ASN A 236 4.83 -21.45 22.57
CA ASN A 236 5.67 -20.65 21.70
C ASN A 236 5.00 -20.33 20.35
N LEU A 237 4.16 -21.22 19.81
CA LEU A 237 3.35 -20.94 18.61
C LEU A 237 2.06 -20.20 18.92
N SER A 238 1.63 -20.15 20.19
CA SER A 238 0.59 -19.21 20.62
C SER A 238 0.98 -17.74 20.35
N ARG A 239 2.28 -17.41 20.23
CA ARG A 239 2.72 -16.08 19.77
C ARG A 239 2.54 -15.88 18.27
N VAL A 240 2.81 -16.90 17.46
CA VAL A 240 2.57 -16.86 16.02
C VAL A 240 1.05 -16.75 15.77
N ALA A 241 0.26 -17.59 16.43
CA ALA A 241 -1.21 -17.53 16.48
C ALA A 241 -1.79 -16.15 16.84
N LEU A 242 -1.31 -15.56 17.95
CA LEU A 242 -1.73 -14.23 18.41
C LEU A 242 -1.28 -13.10 17.45
N MET A 243 -0.28 -13.35 16.59
CA MET A 243 0.20 -12.40 15.58
C MET A 243 -0.43 -12.61 14.20
N LEU A 244 -0.91 -13.83 13.90
CA LEU A 244 -1.63 -14.18 12.67
C LEU A 244 -3.10 -13.76 12.71
N ASN A 245 -3.72 -13.72 13.89
CA ASN A 245 -5.09 -13.25 14.10
C ASN A 245 -5.15 -11.71 14.23
N GLU A 246 -5.46 -11.00 13.14
CA GLU A 246 -6.52 -9.97 13.07
C GLU A 246 -6.35 -8.96 11.91
N GLU A 247 -5.14 -8.69 11.39
CA GLU A 247 -4.94 -7.53 10.49
C GLU A 247 -4.60 -7.83 9.02
N ALA A 248 -4.08 -9.02 8.68
CA ALA A 248 -3.57 -9.29 7.34
C ALA A 248 -4.70 -9.62 6.33
N LEU A 249 -5.66 -10.46 6.71
CA LEU A 249 -6.73 -10.91 5.80
C LEU A 249 -7.79 -9.85 5.51
N GLY A 250 -8.15 -9.01 6.50
CA GLY A 250 -9.16 -7.96 6.31
C GLY A 250 -8.79 -6.94 5.22
N ARG A 251 -7.48 -6.70 5.01
CA ARG A 251 -6.99 -5.82 3.94
C ARG A 251 -7.12 -6.42 2.54
N PHE A 252 -7.17 -7.74 2.42
CA PHE A 252 -7.23 -8.42 1.12
C PHE A 252 -8.60 -9.02 0.79
N GLU A 253 -9.54 -9.06 1.74
CA GLU A 253 -10.94 -9.43 1.49
C GLU A 253 -11.66 -8.46 0.55
N GLU A 254 -11.28 -7.18 0.53
CA GLU A 254 -11.82 -6.19 -0.42
C GLU A 254 -11.42 -6.46 -1.88
N PHE A 255 -10.40 -7.30 -2.11
CA PHE A 255 -9.95 -7.71 -3.44
C PHE A 255 -10.67 -8.95 -3.98
N ASP A 256 -11.79 -9.37 -3.38
CA ASP A 256 -12.63 -10.39 -3.99
C ASP A 256 -13.13 -9.88 -5.36
N VAL A 257 -12.40 -10.32 -6.38
CA VAL A 257 -12.57 -10.00 -7.78
C VAL A 257 -14.03 -10.23 -8.13
N VAL A 258 -14.72 -9.13 -8.45
CA VAL A 258 -16.02 -9.13 -9.10
C VAL A 258 -15.92 -10.09 -10.29
N ARG A 259 -16.64 -11.21 -10.19
CA ARG A 259 -16.79 -12.21 -11.25
C ARG A 259 -17.38 -11.62 -12.53
#